data_AF-A0A0D0RY17-F1
#
_entry.id   AF-A0A0D0RY17-F1
#
_cell.length_a   1.000
_cell.length_b   1.000
_cell.length_c   1.000
_cell.angle_alpha   90.00
_cell.angle_beta   90.00
_cell.angle_gamma   90.00
#
_symmetry.space_group_name_H-M   'P 1'
#
loop_
_entity.id
_entity.type
_entity.pdbx_description
1 polymer ?
#
loop_
_entity_poly.entity_id
_entity_poly.type
_entity_poly.pdbx_seq_one_letter_code
_entity_poly.pdbx_strand_id
1 'polypeptide(L)'
;MTYPLQGNYDGGAGNVYRLVVKDFNEPSGSFNGDFHDTRTNKWETLKGTYHFNRDERQETVLEFQTETGSWRWEADFVDKTPSFKKWVAHFTPATSTVKEPTEFIKESDTPRPRPTADEVQLEP
;
A
#
# COMPACT_ATOMS: atom_id res chain seq x y z
N MET A 1 20.26 -9.40 -4.12
CA MET A 1 19.10 -9.19 -5.02
C MET A 1 18.36 -8.00 -4.47
N THR A 2 18.24 -6.91 -5.22
CA THR A 2 17.47 -5.74 -4.78
C THR A 2 16.04 -5.95 -5.20
N TYR A 3 15.18 -6.15 -4.22
CA TYR A 3 13.76 -6.32 -4.37
C TYR A 3 13.11 -4.98 -4.79
N PRO A 4 12.32 -4.90 -5.88
CA PRO A 4 11.78 -3.62 -6.35
C PRO A 4 10.55 -3.21 -5.54
N LEU A 5 10.73 -2.97 -4.23
CA LEU A 5 9.69 -2.43 -3.35
C LEU A 5 9.28 -1.00 -3.75
N GLN A 6 10.18 -0.26 -4.42
CA GLN A 6 9.88 1.06 -4.95
C GLN A 6 8.74 1.00 -5.98
N GLY A 7 7.87 2.00 -5.96
CA GLY A 7 6.77 2.14 -6.91
C GLY A 7 5.51 2.77 -6.32
N ASN A 8 4.50 2.86 -7.17
CA ASN A 8 3.18 3.37 -6.81
C ASN A 8 2.26 2.19 -6.54
N TYR A 9 1.49 2.27 -5.47
CA TYR A 9 0.54 1.27 -5.04
C TYR A 9 -0.79 1.93 -4.80
N ASP A 10 -1.81 1.51 -5.53
CA ASP A 10 -3.14 2.10 -5.39
C ASP A 10 -4.12 1.08 -4.85
N GLY A 11 -5.06 1.56 -4.04
CA GLY A 11 -5.99 0.68 -3.34
C GLY A 11 -7.05 1.42 -2.56
N GLY A 12 -7.75 0.69 -1.71
CA GLY A 12 -8.99 1.16 -1.09
C GLY A 12 -10.20 0.99 -2.01
N ALA A 13 -11.39 0.91 -1.40
CA ALA A 13 -12.64 0.90 -2.15
C ALA A 13 -12.70 2.13 -3.10
N GLY A 14 -12.83 1.89 -4.40
CA GLY A 14 -12.83 2.97 -5.41
C GLY A 14 -11.45 3.58 -5.71
N ASN A 15 -10.35 2.90 -5.37
CA ASN A 15 -8.98 3.35 -5.66
C ASN A 15 -8.65 4.73 -5.02
N VAL A 16 -9.11 4.92 -3.79
CA VAL A 16 -9.07 6.21 -3.08
C VAL A 16 -7.76 6.49 -2.34
N TYR A 17 -6.88 5.49 -2.24
CA TYR A 17 -5.59 5.63 -1.58
C TYR A 17 -4.46 5.31 -2.55
N ARG A 18 -3.33 6.01 -2.40
CA ARG A 18 -2.09 5.70 -3.10
C ARG A 18 -0.90 5.80 -2.14
N LEU A 19 -0.05 4.77 -2.14
CA LEU A 19 1.27 4.80 -1.51
C LEU A 19 2.33 4.87 -2.60
N VAL A 20 3.26 5.81 -2.48
CA VAL A 20 4.43 5.94 -3.33
C VAL A 20 5.66 5.61 -2.50
N VAL A 21 6.23 4.42 -2.68
CA VAL A 21 7.50 4.05 -2.02
C VAL A 21 8.65 4.59 -2.86
N LYS A 22 9.36 5.59 -2.33
CA LYS A 22 10.46 6.27 -3.02
C LYS A 22 11.78 5.56 -2.80
N ASP A 23 12.06 5.20 -1.56
CA ASP A 23 13.31 4.59 -1.17
C ASP A 23 13.11 3.65 0.01
N PHE A 24 13.95 2.61 0.06
CA PHE A 24 13.91 1.60 1.11
C PHE A 24 15.32 1.09 1.40
N ASN A 25 15.55 0.76 2.68
CA ASN A 25 16.80 0.22 3.17
C ASN A 25 16.49 -1.14 3.83
N GLU A 26 16.77 -2.21 3.11
CA GLU A 26 16.55 -3.58 3.58
C GLU A 26 17.34 -3.90 4.87
N PRO A 27 18.65 -3.58 5.00
CA PRO A 27 19.38 -3.79 6.24
C PRO A 27 18.75 -3.15 7.49
N SER A 28 18.23 -1.93 7.37
CA SER A 28 17.58 -1.24 8.51
C SER A 28 16.09 -1.51 8.61
N GLY A 29 15.49 -2.22 7.65
CA GLY A 29 14.05 -2.45 7.59
C GLY A 29 13.24 -1.15 7.55
N SER A 30 13.73 -0.12 6.86
CA SER A 30 13.06 1.19 6.80
C SER A 30 12.73 1.58 5.37
N PHE A 31 11.66 2.36 5.20
CA PHE A 31 11.32 2.96 3.92
C PHE A 31 10.80 4.37 4.09
N ASN A 32 10.84 5.14 3.01
CA ASN A 32 10.22 6.45 2.92
C ASN A 32 9.40 6.57 1.64
N GLY A 33 8.40 7.44 1.70
CA GLY A 33 7.43 7.58 0.63
C GLY A 33 6.44 8.69 0.88
N ASP A 34 5.44 8.76 0.03
CA ASP A 34 4.27 9.61 0.22
C ASP A 34 2.99 8.76 0.20
N PHE A 35 1.98 9.18 0.95
CA PHE A 35 0.64 8.63 0.92
C PHE A 35 -0.36 9.68 0.49
N HIS A 36 -1.26 9.32 -0.42
CA HIS A 36 -2.33 10.18 -0.90
C HIS A 36 -3.68 9.58 -0.54
N ASP A 37 -4.54 10.40 0.04
CA ASP A 37 -5.95 10.11 0.20
C ASP A 37 -6.74 11.02 -0.74
N THR A 38 -7.36 10.45 -1.78
CA THR A 38 -8.09 11.23 -2.80
C THR A 38 -9.35 11.87 -2.23
N ARG A 39 -9.90 11.34 -1.13
CA ARG A 39 -11.15 11.83 -0.52
C ARG A 39 -10.95 13.16 0.19
N THR A 40 -9.77 13.36 0.76
CA THR A 40 -9.33 14.63 1.38
C THR A 40 -8.40 15.41 0.47
N ASN A 41 -8.00 14.83 -0.67
CA ASN A 41 -7.00 15.32 -1.60
C ASN A 41 -5.68 15.71 -0.91
N LYS A 42 -5.26 14.93 0.10
CA LYS A 42 -4.10 15.23 0.93
C LYS A 42 -2.96 14.27 0.66
N TRP A 43 -1.77 14.84 0.45
CA TRP A 43 -0.51 14.11 0.40
C TRP A 43 0.23 14.23 1.72
N GLU A 44 0.75 13.11 2.21
CA GLU A 44 1.52 13.00 3.45
C GLU A 44 2.86 12.33 3.19
N THR A 45 3.96 13.00 3.52
CA THR A 45 5.28 12.37 3.52
C THR A 45 5.41 11.47 4.73
N LEU A 46 5.80 10.22 4.51
CA LEU A 46 5.88 9.22 5.56
C LEU A 46 7.23 8.52 5.64
N LYS A 47 7.49 8.01 6.83
CA LYS A 47 8.55 7.04 7.13
C LYS A 47 7.87 5.83 7.74
N GLY A 48 8.25 4.67 7.28
CA GLY A 48 7.71 3.42 7.78
C GLY A 48 8.79 2.37 7.96
N THR A 49 8.37 1.26 8.54
CA THR A 49 9.18 0.07 8.73
C THR A 49 8.75 -1.00 7.74
N TYR A 50 9.69 -1.87 7.45
CA TYR A 50 9.59 -2.96 6.51
C TYR A 50 10.26 -4.18 7.12
N HIS A 51 9.61 -5.33 7.06
CA HIS A 51 10.20 -6.57 7.52
C HIS A 51 9.75 -7.78 6.70
N PHE A 52 10.65 -8.77 6.64
CA PHE A 52 10.36 -10.10 6.11
C PHE A 52 10.14 -11.06 7.27
N ASN A 53 8.92 -11.58 7.38
CA ASN A 53 8.67 -12.75 8.21
C ASN A 53 9.02 -13.99 7.40
N ARG A 54 10.23 -14.52 7.59
CA ARG A 54 10.72 -15.73 6.91
C ARG A 54 10.37 -17.04 7.61
N ASP A 55 9.63 -16.94 8.71
CA ASP A 55 9.13 -18.08 9.48
C ASP A 55 7.87 -18.69 8.80
N GLU A 56 6.94 -19.23 9.57
CA GLU A 56 5.85 -20.08 9.10
C GLU A 56 4.91 -19.43 8.07
N ARG A 57 4.76 -18.10 8.08
CA ARG A 57 3.82 -17.37 7.20
C ARG A 57 4.44 -16.86 5.90
N GLN A 58 5.78 -16.84 5.76
CA GLN A 58 6.50 -16.25 4.61
C GLN A 58 5.85 -15.00 4.03
N GLU A 59 5.95 -13.89 4.77
CA GLU A 59 5.21 -12.66 4.50
C GLU A 59 6.13 -11.43 4.51
N THR A 60 5.80 -10.47 3.66
CA THR A 60 6.39 -9.15 3.65
C THR A 60 5.42 -8.18 4.31
N VAL A 61 5.91 -7.36 5.25
CA VAL A 61 5.08 -6.40 5.96
C VAL A 61 5.65 -4.99 5.83
N LEU A 62 4.79 -4.02 5.54
CA LEU A 62 5.06 -2.59 5.67
C LEU A 62 4.20 -2.00 6.78
N GLU A 63 4.78 -1.18 7.64
CA GLU A 63 4.04 -0.46 8.67
C GLU A 63 4.38 1.03 8.61
N PHE A 64 3.37 1.88 8.62
CA PHE A 64 3.55 3.33 8.58
C PHE A 64 2.37 4.05 9.23
N GLN A 65 2.58 5.31 9.58
CA GLN A 65 1.55 6.14 10.19
C GLN A 65 1.24 7.34 9.30
N THR A 66 -0.05 7.64 9.19
CA THR A 66 -0.61 8.85 8.62
C THR A 66 -1.28 9.64 9.74
N GLU A 67 -1.64 10.90 9.49
CA GLU A 67 -2.40 11.71 10.45
C GLU A 67 -3.72 11.05 10.86
N THR A 68 -4.32 10.27 9.95
CA THR A 68 -5.63 9.62 10.19
C THR A 68 -5.51 8.30 10.95
N GLY A 69 -4.34 7.69 11.01
CA GLY A 69 -4.13 6.41 11.66
C GLY A 69 -2.91 5.63 11.15
N SER A 70 -2.78 4.42 11.66
CA SER A 70 -1.69 3.50 11.34
C SER A 70 -2.12 2.49 10.28
N TRP A 71 -1.19 2.17 9.40
CA TRP A 71 -1.36 1.21 8.31
C TRP A 71 -0.38 0.06 8.48
N ARG A 72 -0.86 -1.15 8.23
CA ARG A 72 -0.06 -2.37 8.14
C ARG A 72 -0.41 -3.08 6.85
N TRP A 73 0.54 -3.18 5.93
CA TRP A 73 0.34 -3.83 4.63
C TRP A 73 1.09 -5.15 4.62
N GLU A 74 0.40 -6.20 4.20
CA GLU A 74 0.87 -7.57 4.18
C GLU A 74 0.87 -8.10 2.74
N ALA A 75 1.97 -8.74 2.33
CA ALA A 75 2.08 -9.38 1.02
C ALA A 75 2.78 -10.74 1.14
N ASP A 76 2.17 -11.75 0.52
CA ASP A 76 2.69 -13.11 0.52
C ASP A 76 3.97 -13.26 -0.32
N PHE A 77 4.76 -14.27 0.02
CA PHE A 77 5.82 -14.75 -0.85
C PHE A 77 5.21 -15.59 -1.98
N VAL A 78 5.60 -15.32 -3.22
CA VAL A 78 5.26 -16.12 -4.40
C VAL A 78 6.54 -16.82 -4.84
N ASP A 79 6.51 -18.16 -4.93
CA ASP A 79 7.68 -18.97 -5.29
C ASP A 79 8.92 -18.68 -4.42
N LYS A 80 8.72 -18.55 -3.10
CA LYS A 80 9.75 -18.20 -2.09
C LYS A 80 10.39 -16.82 -2.30
N THR A 81 9.76 -15.97 -3.11
CA THR A 81 10.22 -14.61 -3.40
C THR A 81 9.17 -13.61 -2.91
N PRO A 82 9.57 -12.52 -2.25
CA PRO A 82 8.66 -11.43 -1.91
C PRO A 82 7.90 -10.91 -3.14
N SER A 83 6.56 -10.90 -3.09
CA SER A 83 5.73 -10.35 -4.16
C SER A 83 5.24 -8.95 -3.78
N PHE A 84 5.87 -7.90 -4.33
CA PHE A 84 5.39 -6.53 -4.16
C PHE A 84 4.35 -6.14 -5.22
N LYS A 85 3.56 -7.08 -5.74
CA LYS A 85 2.54 -6.77 -6.77
C LYS A 85 1.18 -6.45 -6.16
N LYS A 86 0.87 -7.08 -5.03
CA LYS A 86 -0.41 -6.98 -4.35
C LYS A 86 -0.16 -6.99 -2.85
N TRP A 87 -0.90 -6.16 -2.14
CA TRP A 87 -0.88 -6.02 -0.70
C TRP A 87 -2.28 -6.09 -0.14
N VAL A 88 -2.40 -6.65 1.05
CA VAL A 88 -3.58 -6.54 1.91
C VAL A 88 -3.24 -5.54 3.01
N ALA A 89 -3.97 -4.44 3.08
CA ALA A 89 -3.73 -3.35 4.01
C ALA A 89 -4.76 -3.33 5.13
N HIS A 90 -4.28 -3.32 6.35
CA HIS A 90 -5.05 -3.15 7.58
C HIS A 90 -4.89 -1.71 8.07
N PHE A 91 -6.00 -1.03 8.32
CA PHE A 91 -6.01 0.34 8.81
C PHE A 91 -6.60 0.43 10.22
N THR A 92 -5.82 0.98 11.12
CA THR A 92 -6.23 1.31 12.49
C THR A 92 -6.32 2.82 12.61
N PRO A 93 -7.53 3.42 12.61
CA PRO A 93 -7.65 4.86 12.78
C PRO A 93 -7.25 5.29 14.17
N ALA A 94 -6.82 6.54 14.31
CA ALA A 94 -6.48 7.13 15.60
C ALA A 94 -7.64 7.15 16.62
N THR A 95 -8.89 7.01 16.16
CA THR A 95 -10.11 7.19 16.96
C THR A 95 -10.92 5.90 17.17
N SER A 96 -10.25 4.73 17.15
CA SER A 96 -10.73 3.46 17.72
C SER A 96 -11.63 2.53 16.88
N THR A 97 -11.87 2.78 15.59
CA THR A 97 -12.64 1.85 14.73
C THR A 97 -11.78 1.22 13.65
N VAL A 98 -11.23 0.03 13.89
CA VAL A 98 -10.48 -0.73 12.87
C VAL A 98 -11.33 -0.88 11.60
N LYS A 99 -10.76 -0.57 10.44
CA LYS A 99 -11.44 -0.80 9.16
C LYS A 99 -11.11 -2.20 8.63
N GLU A 100 -12.06 -2.76 7.89
CA GLU A 100 -11.85 -3.99 7.14
C GLU A 100 -10.60 -3.90 6.25
N PRO A 101 -9.88 -5.02 6.04
CA PRO A 101 -8.72 -5.05 5.17
C PRO A 101 -9.08 -4.58 3.76
N THR A 102 -8.16 -3.86 3.11
CA THR A 102 -8.35 -3.41 1.72
C THR A 102 -7.16 -3.76 0.86
N GLU A 103 -7.39 -4.04 -0.41
CA GLU A 103 -6.33 -4.44 -1.33
C GLU A 103 -5.65 -3.22 -1.93
N PHE A 104 -4.34 -3.34 -2.12
CA PHE A 104 -3.51 -2.39 -2.86
C PHE A 104 -2.73 -3.14 -3.95
N ILE A 105 -2.71 -2.58 -5.14
CA ILE A 105 -2.07 -3.17 -6.32
C ILE A 105 -0.97 -2.22 -6.77
N LYS A 106 0.21 -2.78 -7.03
CA LYS A 106 1.30 -2.03 -7.63
C LYS A 106 0.86 -1.59 -9.02
N GLU A 107 0.96 -0.29 -9.29
CA GLU A 107 0.81 0.22 -10.64
C GLU A 107 1.79 -0.55 -11.53
N SER A 108 1.24 -1.31 -12.47
CA SER A 108 2.04 -1.94 -13.49
C SER A 108 2.38 -0.86 -14.51
N ASP A 109 3.56 -0.95 -15.14
CA ASP A 109 3.94 -0.03 -16.23
C ASP A 109 2.97 -0.08 -17.43
N THR A 110 1.96 -0.95 -17.40
CA THR A 110 0.78 -0.89 -18.26
C THR A 110 -0.12 0.29 -17.86
N PRO A 111 -0.35 1.27 -18.76
CA PRO A 111 -1.26 2.38 -18.51
C PRO A 111 -2.62 1.86 -18.06
N ARG A 112 -3.13 2.39 -16.93
CA ARG A 112 -4.53 2.15 -16.57
C ARG A 112 -5.40 2.65 -17.72
N PRO A 113 -6.35 1.83 -18.23
CA PRO A 113 -7.35 2.37 -19.13
C PRO A 113 -8.07 3.50 -18.38
N ARG A 114 -8.16 4.66 -19.03
CA ARG A 114 -8.93 5.81 -18.55
C ARG A 114 -10.32 5.29 -18.17
N PRO A 115 -10.88 5.66 -17.00
CA PRO A 115 -12.24 5.24 -16.64
C PRO A 115 -13.17 5.56 -17.81
N THR A 116 -13.86 4.53 -18.31
CA THR A 116 -14.87 4.68 -19.35
C THR A 116 -16.08 5.38 -18.75
N ALA A 117 -16.78 6.16 -19.57
CA ALA A 117 -17.91 6.99 -19.13
C ALA A 117 -19.02 6.23 -18.36
N ASP A 118 -19.07 4.90 -18.47
CA ASP A 118 -19.98 4.04 -17.71
C ASP A 118 -19.70 4.00 -16.20
N GLU A 119 -18.47 4.30 -15.76
CA GLU A 119 -18.11 4.31 -14.33
C GLU A 119 -18.50 5.62 -13.63
N VAL A 120 -18.88 6.65 -14.39
CA VAL A 120 -19.29 7.98 -13.89
C VAL A 120 -20.82 8.11 -13.74
N GLN A 121 -21.59 7.09 -14.11
CA GLN A 121 -23.06 7.16 -14.17
C GLN A 121 -23.83 6.30 -13.14
N LEU A 122 -23.15 5.72 -12.15
CA LEU A 122 -23.80 4.96 -11.08
C LEU A 122 -23.60 5.60 -9.70
N GLU A 123 -24.06 6.83 -9.53
CA GLU A 123 -24.55 7.31 -8.24
C GLU A 123 -25.98 7.87 -8.45
N PRO A 124 -27.03 7.19 -7.98
CA PRO A 124 -28.38 7.76 -7.90
C PRO A 124 -28.51 8.83 -6.80
#